data_AF-A0A0D7CPZ5-F1
#
_entry.id   AF-A0A0D7CPZ5-F1
#
_cell.length_a   1.000
_cell.length_b   1.000
_cell.length_c   1.000
_cell.angle_alpha   90.00
_cell.angle_beta   90.00
_cell.angle_gamma   90.00
#
_symmetry.space_group_name_H-M   'P 1'
#
loop_
_entity.id
_entity.type
_entity.pdbx_description
1 polymer ?
#
loop_
_entity_poly.entity_id
_entity_poly.type
_entity_poly.pdbx_seq_one_letter_code
_entity_poly.pdbx_strand_id
1 'polypeptide(L)'
;METPIIVAVISAIVALTAAAVSLLSARGNSSREAFELARRLYADLTSKETSAHRSALEFYRRKDPVTPAETKQAMNDYFALLWQFEQILAGRESLKGQERLNGTQKAVKFLDHMIKWHVEVWAKRWDEVREKIQKDLPQINTKDPILDDHHSVGTFCDLADAVIPGNTAVWNLRTKLRTDPGGSAA
;
A
#
# COMPACT_ATOMS: atom_id res chain seq x y z
N MET A 1 58.29 14.12 -25.08
CA MET A 1 57.60 12.84 -24.79
C MET A 1 56.43 13.11 -23.84
N GLU A 2 55.56 14.08 -24.14
CA GLU A 2 54.59 14.65 -23.17
C GLU A 2 53.15 14.61 -23.67
N THR A 3 52.97 14.57 -25.00
CA THR A 3 51.68 14.55 -25.70
C THR A 3 50.74 13.39 -25.31
N PRO A 4 51.18 12.12 -25.15
CA PRO A 4 50.26 11.03 -24.86
C PRO A 4 49.71 11.06 -23.43
N ILE A 5 50.49 11.57 -22.46
CA ILE A 5 50.05 11.70 -21.06
C ILE A 5 48.98 12.79 -20.95
N ILE A 6 49.18 13.93 -21.61
CA ILE A 6 48.21 15.04 -21.62
C ILE A 6 46.88 14.58 -22.24
N VAL A 7 46.92 13.87 -23.37
CA VAL A 7 45.71 13.33 -24.01
C VAL A 7 45.00 12.33 -23.09
N ALA A 8 45.74 11.41 -22.46
CA ALA A 8 45.15 10.44 -21.53
C ALA A 8 44.46 11.10 -20.33
N VAL A 9 45.09 12.14 -19.74
CA VAL A 9 44.51 12.89 -18.61
C VAL A 9 43.24 13.64 -19.04
N ILE A 10 43.26 14.32 -20.18
CA ILE A 10 42.08 15.02 -20.70
C ILE A 10 40.94 14.05 -20.98
N SER A 11 41.22 12.91 -21.63
CA SER A 11 40.21 11.87 -21.88
C SER A 11 39.64 11.29 -20.59
N ALA A 12 40.46 11.07 -19.56
CA ALA A 12 39.99 10.61 -18.26
C ALA A 12 39.06 11.64 -17.58
N ILE A 13 39.40 12.93 -17.63
CA ILE A 13 38.55 14.01 -17.10
C ILE A 13 37.21 14.06 -17.84
N VAL A 14 37.23 13.98 -19.17
CA VAL A 14 36.01 13.96 -19.99
C VAL A 14 35.15 12.73 -19.65
N ALA A 15 35.74 11.55 -19.52
CA ALA A 15 35.03 10.32 -19.17
C ALA A 15 34.39 10.41 -17.77
N LEU A 16 35.11 10.91 -16.77
CA LEU A 16 34.58 11.11 -15.43
C LEU A 16 33.45 12.14 -15.40
N THR A 17 33.59 13.23 -16.15
CA THR A 17 32.55 14.27 -16.24
C THR A 17 31.30 13.72 -16.93
N ALA A 18 31.47 12.99 -18.03
CA ALA A 18 30.36 12.33 -18.72
C ALA A 18 29.66 11.31 -17.81
N ALA A 19 30.42 10.48 -17.09
CA ALA A 19 29.87 9.53 -16.13
C ALA A 19 29.10 10.22 -15.00
N ALA A 20 29.62 11.34 -14.48
CA ALA A 20 28.95 12.13 -13.46
C ALA A 20 27.62 12.72 -13.97
N VAL A 21 27.60 13.29 -15.18
CA VAL A 21 26.39 13.82 -15.81
C VAL A 21 25.38 12.69 -16.07
N SER A 22 25.82 11.56 -16.62
CA SER A 22 24.94 10.40 -16.85
C SER A 22 24.35 9.86 -15.55
N LEU A 23 25.13 9.79 -14.47
CA LEU A 23 24.63 9.39 -13.15
C LEU A 23 23.59 10.39 -12.62
N LEU A 24 23.83 11.69 -12.75
CA LEU A 24 22.88 12.72 -12.32
C LEU A 24 21.58 12.67 -13.14
N SER A 25 21.67 12.52 -14.46
CA SER A 25 20.50 12.38 -15.34
C SER A 25 19.73 11.10 -15.05
N ALA A 26 20.40 9.96 -14.85
CA ALA A 26 19.77 8.71 -14.48
C ALA A 26 19.01 8.85 -13.16
N ARG A 27 19.63 9.45 -12.14
CA ARG A 27 18.97 9.73 -10.85
C ARG A 27 17.78 10.68 -10.99
N GLY A 28 17.89 11.70 -11.83
CA GLY A 28 16.81 12.63 -12.13
C GLY A 28 15.59 11.93 -12.76
N ASN A 29 15.83 11.08 -13.76
CA ASN A 29 14.78 10.31 -14.42
C ASN A 29 14.13 9.30 -13.46
N SER A 30 14.92 8.54 -12.71
CA SER A 30 14.38 7.59 -11.74
C SER A 30 13.58 8.28 -10.64
N SER A 31 13.98 9.48 -10.20
CA SER A 31 13.18 10.26 -9.26
C SER A 31 11.84 10.66 -9.86
N ARG A 32 11.79 11.04 -11.15
CA ARG A 32 10.54 11.39 -11.84
C ARG A 32 9.62 10.17 -11.95
N GLU A 33 10.14 9.04 -12.41
CA GLU A 33 9.40 7.78 -12.51
C GLU A 33 8.85 7.34 -11.14
N ALA A 34 9.64 7.52 -10.08
CA ALA A 34 9.21 7.25 -8.71
C ALA A 34 8.01 8.12 -8.29
N PHE A 35 8.03 9.41 -8.61
CA PHE A 35 6.88 10.30 -8.36
C PHE A 35 5.67 9.95 -9.23
N GLU A 36 5.88 9.53 -10.48
CA GLU A 36 4.80 9.09 -11.37
C GLU A 36 4.14 7.80 -10.83
N LEU A 37 4.91 6.83 -10.35
CA LEU A 37 4.39 5.65 -9.66
C LEU A 37 3.61 6.04 -8.39
N ALA A 38 4.18 6.88 -7.53
CA ALA A 38 3.50 7.33 -6.32
C ALA A 38 2.17 8.06 -6.61
N ARG A 39 2.14 8.92 -7.62
CA ARG A 39 0.91 9.60 -8.06
C ARG A 39 -0.10 8.60 -8.62
N ARG A 40 0.33 7.61 -9.40
CA ARG A 40 -0.55 6.57 -9.93
C ARG A 40 -1.19 5.76 -8.80
N LEU A 41 -0.41 5.28 -7.84
CA LEU A 41 -0.91 4.54 -6.67
C LEU A 41 -1.95 5.35 -5.89
N TYR A 42 -1.69 6.65 -5.68
CA TYR A 42 -2.67 7.53 -5.04
C TYR A 42 -3.91 7.78 -5.91
N ALA A 43 -3.74 7.97 -7.22
CA ALA A 43 -4.85 8.13 -8.16
C ALA A 43 -5.74 6.88 -8.19
N ASP A 44 -5.16 5.69 -8.14
CA ASP A 44 -5.90 4.42 -8.10
C ASP A 44 -6.64 4.26 -6.76
N LEU A 45 -6.03 4.63 -5.63
CA LEU A 45 -6.69 4.67 -4.31
C LEU A 45 -7.89 5.64 -4.28
N THR A 46 -7.77 6.75 -5.01
CA THR A 46 -8.78 7.80 -5.08
C THR A 46 -9.69 7.70 -6.29
N SER A 47 -9.57 6.62 -7.08
CA SER A 47 -10.37 6.40 -8.27
C SER A 47 -11.85 6.28 -7.95
N LYS A 48 -12.69 6.46 -8.98
CA LYS A 48 -14.15 6.30 -8.87
C LYS A 48 -14.53 4.90 -8.37
N GLU A 49 -13.82 3.88 -8.82
CA GLU A 49 -14.04 2.48 -8.46
C GLU A 49 -13.70 2.23 -6.98
N THR A 50 -12.48 2.58 -6.54
CA THR A 50 -12.09 2.46 -5.13
C THR A 50 -12.97 3.31 -4.22
N SER A 51 -13.43 4.48 -4.68
CA SER A 51 -14.40 5.30 -3.94
C SER A 51 -15.78 4.65 -3.82
N ALA A 52 -16.18 3.84 -4.80
CA ALA A 52 -17.43 3.09 -4.74
C ALA A 52 -17.33 1.97 -3.70
N HIS A 53 -16.25 1.18 -3.68
CA HIS A 53 -16.02 0.17 -2.65
C HIS A 53 -16.02 0.77 -1.24
N ARG A 54 -15.31 1.88 -1.05
CA ARG A 54 -15.29 2.61 0.24
C ARG A 54 -16.68 3.05 0.68
N SER A 55 -17.47 3.59 -0.24
CA SER A 55 -18.83 4.03 0.04
C SER A 55 -19.74 2.86 0.38
N ALA A 56 -19.69 1.79 -0.42
CA ALA A 56 -20.49 0.57 -0.22
C ALA A 56 -20.23 -0.05 1.15
N LEU A 57 -18.97 -0.16 1.55
CA LEU A 57 -18.58 -0.64 2.88
C LEU A 57 -19.05 0.28 4.01
N GLU A 58 -19.00 1.60 3.84
CA GLU A 58 -19.55 2.53 4.84
C GLU A 58 -21.06 2.40 4.99
N PHE A 59 -21.79 2.24 3.88
CA PHE A 59 -23.23 2.00 3.92
C PHE A 59 -23.54 0.66 4.58
N TYR A 60 -22.84 -0.40 4.19
CA TYR A 60 -22.98 -1.72 4.78
C TYR A 60 -22.72 -1.70 6.29
N ARG A 61 -21.62 -1.07 6.74
CA ARG A 61 -21.26 -0.94 8.17
C ARG A 61 -22.37 -0.31 9.02
N ARG A 62 -23.14 0.63 8.46
CA ARG A 62 -24.21 1.36 9.16
C ARG A 62 -25.59 0.74 9.00
N LYS A 63 -25.75 -0.20 8.06
CA LYS A 63 -27.06 -0.77 7.72
C LYS A 63 -27.37 -1.99 8.57
N ASP A 64 -28.57 -2.00 9.13
CA ASP A 64 -29.18 -3.15 9.81
C ASP A 64 -30.71 -3.04 9.64
N PRO A 65 -31.43 -4.07 9.10
CA PRO A 65 -30.93 -5.35 8.61
C PRO A 65 -30.24 -5.27 7.24
N VAL A 66 -29.34 -6.22 6.98
CA VAL A 66 -28.74 -6.46 5.65
C VAL A 66 -29.31 -7.72 5.02
N THR A 67 -29.35 -7.75 3.69
CA THR A 67 -29.75 -8.94 2.94
C THR A 67 -28.54 -9.82 2.61
N PRO A 68 -28.72 -11.13 2.31
CA PRO A 68 -27.62 -12.00 1.88
C PRO A 68 -26.87 -11.48 0.65
N ALA A 69 -27.59 -10.87 -0.30
CA ALA A 69 -26.99 -10.28 -1.49
C ALA A 69 -26.07 -9.09 -1.14
N GLU A 70 -26.46 -8.28 -0.17
CA GLU A 70 -25.65 -7.15 0.32
C GLU A 70 -24.43 -7.61 1.10
N THR A 71 -24.55 -8.66 1.92
CA THR A 71 -23.38 -9.27 2.59
C THR A 71 -22.37 -9.80 1.57
N LYS A 72 -22.84 -10.49 0.52
CA LYS A 72 -21.96 -10.96 -0.56
C LYS A 72 -21.26 -9.79 -1.28
N GLN A 73 -22.00 -8.73 -1.58
CA GLN A 73 -21.42 -7.54 -2.21
C GLN A 73 -20.41 -6.85 -1.30
N ALA A 74 -20.71 -6.71 0.00
CA ALA A 74 -19.81 -6.14 0.98
C ALA A 74 -18.51 -6.94 1.11
N MET A 75 -18.56 -8.28 1.05
CA MET A 75 -17.35 -9.12 1.00
C MET A 75 -16.49 -8.81 -0.23
N ASN A 76 -17.09 -8.68 -1.41
CA ASN A 76 -16.34 -8.34 -2.62
C ASN A 76 -15.68 -6.96 -2.49
N ASP A 77 -16.43 -5.96 -2.01
CA ASP A 77 -15.91 -4.59 -1.80
C ASP A 77 -14.82 -4.54 -0.72
N TYR A 78 -14.95 -5.37 0.31
CA TYR A 78 -13.98 -5.53 1.40
C TYR A 78 -12.63 -6.01 0.89
N PHE A 79 -12.60 -7.13 0.16
CA PHE A 79 -11.36 -7.65 -0.43
C PHE A 79 -10.80 -6.73 -1.51
N ALA A 80 -11.65 -6.14 -2.35
CA ALA A 80 -11.20 -5.17 -3.36
C ALA A 80 -10.45 -4.00 -2.72
N LEU A 81 -10.96 -3.46 -1.61
CA LEU A 81 -10.31 -2.36 -0.91
C LEU A 81 -9.04 -2.79 -0.17
N LEU A 82 -9.00 -3.99 0.44
CA LEU A 82 -7.77 -4.52 1.02
C LEU A 82 -6.68 -4.76 -0.03
N TRP A 83 -7.03 -5.31 -1.20
CA TRP A 83 -6.10 -5.47 -2.32
C TRP A 83 -5.57 -4.13 -2.82
N GLN A 84 -6.37 -3.07 -2.78
CA GLN A 84 -5.87 -1.74 -3.13
C GLN A 84 -4.78 -1.26 -2.16
N PHE A 85 -4.91 -1.54 -0.86
CA PHE A 85 -3.86 -1.24 0.11
C PHE A 85 -2.63 -2.14 -0.04
N GLU A 86 -2.82 -3.42 -0.39
CA GLU A 86 -1.72 -4.33 -0.72
C GLU A 86 -0.91 -3.84 -1.93
N GLN A 87 -1.58 -3.38 -3.00
CA GLN A 87 -0.90 -2.79 -4.17
C GLN A 87 -0.09 -1.54 -3.79
N ILE A 88 -0.60 -0.73 -2.87
CA ILE A 88 0.13 0.42 -2.33
C ILE A 88 1.36 -0.03 -1.54
N LEU A 89 1.25 -1.06 -0.69
CA LEU A 89 2.41 -1.60 0.02
C LEU A 89 3.48 -2.12 -0.95
N ALA A 90 3.08 -2.93 -1.94
CA ALA A 90 3.98 -3.45 -2.95
C ALA A 90 4.68 -2.34 -3.74
N GLY A 91 3.93 -1.31 -4.16
CA GLY A 91 4.48 -0.14 -4.83
C GLY A 91 5.44 0.65 -3.94
N ARG A 92 5.11 0.80 -2.66
CA ARG A 92 5.97 1.47 -1.66
C ARG A 92 7.27 0.71 -1.42
N GLU A 93 7.22 -0.61 -1.28
CA GLU A 93 8.42 -1.43 -1.09
C GLU A 93 9.30 -1.45 -2.35
N SER A 94 8.70 -1.43 -3.56
CA SER A 94 9.43 -1.24 -4.81
C SER A 94 10.18 0.10 -4.84
N LEU A 95 9.54 1.19 -4.40
CA LEU A 95 10.20 2.49 -4.28
C LEU A 95 11.34 2.45 -3.26
N LYS A 96 11.13 1.86 -2.08
CA LYS A 96 12.15 1.76 -1.02
C LYS A 96 13.36 0.92 -1.44
N GLY A 97 13.13 -0.20 -2.14
CA GLY A 97 14.20 -1.06 -2.65
C GLY A 97 15.19 -0.35 -3.58
N GLN A 98 14.78 0.78 -4.17
CA GLN A 98 15.58 1.56 -5.11
C GLN A 98 16.17 2.85 -4.50
N GLU A 99 15.91 3.14 -3.21
CA GLU A 99 16.21 4.44 -2.59
C GLU A 99 17.69 4.83 -2.69
N ARG A 100 18.59 3.90 -2.35
CA ARG A 100 20.04 4.16 -2.29
C ARG A 100 20.62 4.58 -3.64
N LEU A 101 20.18 3.90 -4.71
CA LEU A 101 20.72 4.11 -6.06
C LEU A 101 19.98 5.26 -6.76
N ASN A 102 18.66 5.28 -6.67
CA ASN A 102 17.79 6.10 -7.52
C ASN A 102 17.19 7.32 -6.81
N GLY A 103 17.42 7.50 -5.50
CA GLY A 103 16.97 8.69 -4.77
C GLY A 103 15.45 8.80 -4.58
N THR A 104 14.75 7.66 -4.58
CA THR A 104 13.27 7.57 -4.52
C THR A 104 12.65 7.97 -3.18
N GLN A 105 13.45 8.26 -2.15
CA GLN A 105 12.99 8.61 -0.80
C GLN A 105 11.91 9.69 -0.79
N LYS A 106 12.06 10.73 -1.63
CA LYS A 106 11.09 11.83 -1.69
C LYS A 106 9.73 11.38 -2.23
N ALA A 107 9.72 10.42 -3.16
CA ALA A 107 8.48 9.85 -3.68
C ALA A 107 7.79 8.96 -2.64
N VAL A 108 8.55 8.19 -1.84
CA VAL A 108 8.00 7.42 -0.71
C VAL A 108 7.36 8.35 0.31
N LYS A 109 8.06 9.41 0.73
CA LYS A 109 7.52 10.42 1.67
C LYS A 109 6.27 11.11 1.12
N PHE A 110 6.25 11.41 -0.18
CA PHE A 110 5.07 11.95 -0.84
C PHE A 110 3.90 10.96 -0.79
N LEU A 111 4.13 9.69 -1.17
CA LEU A 111 3.09 8.65 -1.13
C LEU A 111 2.53 8.50 0.30
N ASP A 112 3.40 8.33 1.29
CA ASP A 112 3.04 8.14 2.69
C ASP A 112 2.17 9.31 3.18
N HIS A 113 2.54 10.55 2.84
CA HIS A 113 1.75 11.74 3.17
C HIS A 113 0.35 11.71 2.54
N MET A 114 0.26 11.37 1.26
CA MET A 114 -1.01 11.37 0.51
C MET A 114 -1.98 10.29 0.99
N ILE A 115 -1.48 9.09 1.34
CA ILE A 115 -2.33 7.96 1.76
C ILE A 115 -2.63 7.97 3.25
N LYS A 116 -1.90 8.74 4.07
CA LYS A 116 -1.99 8.72 5.53
C LYS A 116 -3.42 8.75 6.06
N TRP A 117 -4.22 9.72 5.61
CA TRP A 117 -5.61 9.85 6.05
C TRP A 117 -6.45 8.61 5.71
N HIS A 118 -6.27 8.02 4.53
CA HIS A 118 -7.00 6.82 4.11
C HIS A 118 -6.65 5.64 5.02
N VAL A 119 -5.37 5.45 5.30
CA VAL A 119 -4.89 4.39 6.20
C VAL A 119 -5.43 4.59 7.61
N GLU A 120 -5.38 5.81 8.17
CA GLU A 120 -5.90 6.12 9.50
C GLU A 120 -7.40 5.86 9.63
N VAL A 121 -8.16 6.24 8.60
CA VAL A 121 -9.61 6.06 8.58
C VAL A 121 -9.97 4.58 8.55
N TRP A 122 -9.32 3.80 7.69
CA TRP A 122 -9.64 2.39 7.54
C TRP A 122 -9.11 1.53 8.68
N ALA A 123 -7.98 1.88 9.29
CA ALA A 123 -7.50 1.22 10.50
C ALA A 123 -8.54 1.26 11.63
N LYS A 124 -9.31 2.33 11.74
CA LYS A 124 -10.40 2.47 12.73
C LYS A 124 -11.67 1.68 12.37
N ARG A 125 -11.84 1.31 11.11
CA ARG A 125 -13.10 0.75 10.57
C ARG A 125 -13.02 -0.74 10.30
N TRP A 126 -11.82 -1.27 10.07
CA TRP A 126 -11.66 -2.67 9.67
C TRP A 126 -12.25 -3.65 10.66
N ASP A 127 -12.04 -3.39 11.94
CA ASP A 127 -12.56 -4.23 13.01
C ASP A 127 -14.09 -4.35 12.96
N GLU A 128 -14.80 -3.22 12.93
CA GLU A 128 -16.26 -3.17 12.84
C GLU A 128 -16.80 -3.83 11.56
N VAL A 129 -16.17 -3.56 10.42
CA VAL A 129 -16.59 -4.12 9.13
C VAL A 129 -16.37 -5.64 9.12
N ARG A 130 -15.23 -6.09 9.60
CA ARG A 130 -14.85 -7.50 9.68
C ARG A 130 -15.79 -8.29 10.59
N GLU A 131 -16.05 -7.78 11.79
CA GLU A 131 -17.01 -8.40 12.72
C GLU A 131 -18.41 -8.48 12.13
N LYS A 132 -18.85 -7.43 11.43
CA LYS A 132 -20.16 -7.43 10.77
C LYS A 132 -20.25 -8.45 9.63
N ILE A 133 -19.24 -8.50 8.75
CA ILE A 133 -19.17 -9.50 7.67
C ILE A 133 -19.19 -10.91 8.27
N GLN A 134 -18.36 -11.17 9.28
CA GLN A 134 -18.28 -12.47 9.96
C GLN A 134 -19.61 -12.87 10.61
N LYS A 135 -20.35 -11.92 11.20
CA LYS A 135 -21.69 -12.13 11.76
C LYS A 135 -22.73 -12.45 10.68
N ASP A 136 -22.66 -11.77 9.54
CA ASP A 136 -23.65 -11.89 8.48
C ASP A 136 -23.34 -13.04 7.48
N LEU A 137 -22.13 -13.60 7.53
CA LEU A 137 -21.64 -14.69 6.66
C LEU A 137 -22.54 -15.95 6.65
N PRO A 138 -23.14 -16.41 7.76
CA PRO A 138 -24.03 -17.57 7.73
C PRO A 138 -25.26 -17.37 6.83
N GLN A 139 -25.66 -16.12 6.56
CA GLN A 139 -26.83 -15.81 5.72
C GLN A 139 -26.59 -16.13 4.24
N ILE A 140 -25.33 -16.27 3.81
CA ILE A 140 -24.96 -16.57 2.41
C ILE A 140 -24.68 -18.08 2.17
N ASN A 141 -25.15 -18.95 3.08
CA ASN A 141 -25.10 -20.41 2.98
C ASN A 141 -23.69 -20.98 2.70
N THR A 142 -22.69 -20.46 3.40
CA THR A 142 -21.32 -20.99 3.39
C THR A 142 -21.22 -22.17 4.34
N LYS A 143 -20.65 -23.29 3.85
CA LYS A 143 -20.56 -24.57 4.58
C LYS A 143 -19.76 -24.44 5.88
N ASP A 144 -18.77 -23.54 5.90
CA ASP A 144 -17.98 -23.13 7.05
C ASP A 144 -17.84 -21.60 6.99
N PRO A 145 -18.65 -20.82 7.71
CA PRO A 145 -18.69 -19.37 7.58
C PRO A 145 -17.51 -18.74 8.33
N ILE A 146 -16.29 -18.88 7.80
CA ILE A 146 -15.08 -18.22 8.33
C ILE A 146 -14.61 -17.22 7.28
N LEU A 147 -14.40 -15.98 7.71
CA LEU A 147 -13.78 -14.95 6.89
C LEU A 147 -12.26 -15.16 6.88
N ASP A 148 -11.74 -15.66 5.76
CA ASP A 148 -10.29 -15.88 5.56
C ASP A 148 -9.60 -14.62 5.03
N ASP A 149 -9.44 -13.62 5.91
CA ASP A 149 -8.87 -12.31 5.57
C ASP A 149 -7.52 -12.02 6.24
N HIS A 150 -6.98 -12.97 7.00
CA HIS A 150 -5.80 -12.77 7.85
C HIS A 150 -4.59 -12.23 7.08
N HIS A 151 -4.33 -12.78 5.89
CA HIS A 151 -3.25 -12.29 5.03
C HIS A 151 -3.47 -10.85 4.58
N SER A 152 -4.65 -10.56 4.00
CA SER A 152 -4.97 -9.24 3.45
C SER A 152 -5.01 -8.14 4.52
N VAL A 153 -5.56 -8.45 5.70
CA VAL A 153 -5.54 -7.50 6.84
C VAL A 153 -4.14 -7.38 7.43
N GLY A 154 -3.36 -8.45 7.47
CA GLY A 154 -1.95 -8.43 7.86
C GLY A 154 -1.13 -7.47 6.99
N THR A 155 -1.27 -7.59 5.66
CA THR A 155 -0.65 -6.70 4.69
C THR A 155 -1.09 -5.24 4.87
N PHE A 156 -2.36 -4.99 5.18
CA PHE A 156 -2.81 -3.65 5.55
C PHE A 156 -2.11 -3.13 6.81
N CYS A 157 -1.98 -3.96 7.85
CA CYS A 157 -1.27 -3.58 9.08
C CYS A 157 0.20 -3.25 8.81
N ASP A 158 0.87 -3.98 7.91
CA ASP A 158 2.25 -3.71 7.54
C ASP A 158 2.40 -2.36 6.82
N LEU A 159 1.47 -2.03 5.92
CA LEU A 159 1.39 -0.69 5.35
C LEU A 159 1.15 0.36 6.43
N ALA A 160 0.20 0.09 7.34
CA ALA A 160 -0.20 1.05 8.35
C ALA A 160 0.92 1.35 9.34
N ASP A 161 1.68 0.36 9.80
CA ASP A 161 2.85 0.60 10.65
C ASP A 161 3.91 1.48 9.97
N ALA A 162 4.04 1.35 8.66
CA ALA A 162 5.00 2.13 7.90
C ALA A 162 4.57 3.59 7.68
N VAL A 163 3.27 3.87 7.69
CA VAL A 163 2.69 5.20 7.39
C VAL A 163 2.25 5.94 8.66
N ILE A 164 1.71 5.22 9.64
CA ILE A 164 1.17 5.71 10.92
C ILE A 164 1.69 4.88 12.11
N PRO A 165 3.01 4.90 12.37
CA PRO A 165 3.62 4.08 13.40
C PRO A 165 3.01 4.33 14.78
N GLY A 166 2.76 3.26 15.53
CA GLY A 166 2.22 3.33 16.89
C GLY A 166 0.72 3.61 16.99
N ASN A 167 -0.03 3.54 15.88
CA ASN A 167 -1.47 3.73 15.91
C ASN A 167 -2.17 2.59 16.67
N THR A 168 -2.93 2.94 17.72
CA THR A 168 -3.63 1.98 18.58
C THR A 168 -4.64 1.11 17.83
N ALA A 169 -5.32 1.64 16.81
CA ALA A 169 -6.30 0.87 16.05
C ALA A 169 -5.63 -0.26 15.24
N VAL A 170 -4.45 0.02 14.66
CA VAL A 170 -3.63 -0.98 13.94
C VAL A 170 -3.14 -2.06 14.92
N TRP A 171 -2.66 -1.65 16.10
CA TRP A 171 -2.22 -2.59 17.13
C TRP A 171 -3.35 -3.51 17.59
N ASN A 172 -4.55 -2.96 17.85
CA ASN A 172 -5.73 -3.74 18.20
C ASN A 172 -6.09 -4.73 17.09
N LEU A 173 -6.14 -4.26 15.84
CA LEU A 173 -6.46 -5.07 14.67
C LEU A 173 -5.50 -6.25 14.52
N ARG A 174 -4.18 -5.99 14.59
CA ARG A 174 -3.17 -7.06 14.51
C ARG A 174 -3.25 -8.03 15.68
N THR A 175 -3.57 -7.55 16.88
CA THR A 175 -3.73 -8.41 18.05
C THR A 175 -4.90 -9.37 17.86
N LYS A 176 -6.05 -8.89 17.36
CA LYS A 176 -7.21 -9.72 17.06
C LYS A 176 -6.91 -10.79 15.99
N LEU A 177 -6.21 -10.43 14.92
CA LEU A 177 -5.78 -11.39 13.88
C LEU A 177 -4.94 -12.55 14.43
N ARG A 178 -4.17 -12.34 15.50
CA ARG A 178 -3.36 -13.40 16.13
C ARG A 178 -4.17 -14.31 17.04
N THR A 179 -5.28 -13.81 17.59
CA THR A 179 -6.13 -14.56 18.53
C THR A 179 -7.26 -15.31 17.83
N ASP A 180 -7.56 -14.97 16.59
CA ASP A 180 -8.63 -15.59 15.83
C ASP A 180 -8.27 -17.01 15.35
N PRO A 181 -9.25 -17.92 15.28
CA PRO A 181 -9.06 -19.26 14.72
C PRO A 181 -8.72 -19.14 13.22
N GLY A 182 -7.42 -19.21 12.90
CA GLY A 182 -6.87 -18.95 11.57
C GLY A 182 -5.58 -18.12 11.59
N GLY A 183 -5.29 -17.42 12.69
CA GLY A 183 -4.05 -16.69 12.90
C GLY A 183 -2.86 -17.63 13.00
N SER A 184 -2.00 -17.66 11.98
CA SER A 184 -0.67 -18.26 12.11
C SER A 184 0.11 -17.43 13.13
N ALA A 185 0.48 -18.04 14.25
CA ALA A 185 1.49 -17.51 15.17
C ALA A 185 2.86 -17.58 14.47
N ALA A 186 3.17 -16.55 13.68
CA ALA A 186 4.52 -16.28 13.19
C ALA A 186 5.12 -15.13 14.00
#